data_AF-A0A960ZVE2-F1
#
_entry.id   AF-A0A960ZVE2-F1
#
_cell.length_a   1.000
_cell.length_b   1.000
_cell.length_c   1.000
_cell.angle_alpha   90.00
_cell.angle_beta   90.00
_cell.angle_gamma   90.00
#
_symmetry.space_group_name_H-M   'P 1'
#
loop_
_entity.id
_entity.type
_entity.pdbx_description
1 polymer ?
#
loop_
_entity_poly.entity_id
_entity_poly.type
_entity_poly.pdbx_seq_one_letter_code
_entity_poly.pdbx_strand_id
1 'polypeptide(L)'
;MNLGLFFGAGAEMGYGLPSGGKFAIELFRLDPSEEKQALRAQLRTDVNKRSAYATRWLPDQFWEKNIHAFGKGEFTSLIESSIENKKDMLLERLKDFDSLVTAKFSSAGFSAQSVETAYRRQFGRELGSEVYSQVIRLNQLLGDHGDLFASRYYSAILDVVRAAPDASLLKRFAIAFLQLLVGSCGHDLISRLNSEIFTQAPDDLPIFDDVSGLFRVEMSKGGLDAIDLLITERSVLGNGSNPSLIDMLTALARGALEALFDGILDYQALIDSHFRYLFSPRTEWAKFTKMVIFMRLARRYIISQMPEEQNLPQEGYYHDLARAEEFGISIKAIGTANYNSLLEKLGAELGFEATKTYHLNGGVSDFYNPYTNDVFSYPTSDEVPNDQVHVPFILTQSGIKPLTSVNMSRRYVELFDHYAECDAVAAVGFGFHCDDSHINGLFRKLIEEHEKPLFWVETAQKTDDQLRNTLLERLRLPEACRSLLYPLRVDRTTRQTGGSLWLDYINSAR
;
A
#
# COMPACT_ATOMS: atom_id res chain seq x y z
N MET A 1 2.04 28.47 20.37
CA MET A 1 3.02 27.85 19.46
C MET A 1 2.44 27.74 18.07
N ASN A 2 3.19 28.10 17.02
CA ASN A 2 2.81 27.90 15.62
C ASN A 2 3.23 26.50 15.16
N LEU A 3 2.28 25.64 14.81
CA LEU A 3 2.55 24.25 14.44
C LEU A 3 2.24 23.99 12.97
N GLY A 4 3.18 23.38 12.27
CA GLY A 4 2.93 22.73 10.98
C GLY A 4 2.52 21.28 11.20
N LEU A 5 1.48 20.80 10.51
CA LEU A 5 0.98 19.43 10.65
C LEU A 5 1.11 18.67 9.34
N PHE A 6 1.53 17.40 9.40
CA PHE A 6 1.56 16.51 8.25
C PHE A 6 0.87 15.19 8.56
N PHE A 7 -0.11 14.80 7.73
CA PHE A 7 -0.87 13.57 7.93
C PHE A 7 -0.51 12.49 6.92
N GLY A 8 -0.35 11.27 7.43
CA GLY A 8 -0.26 10.04 6.63
C GLY A 8 -1.44 9.11 6.86
N ALA A 9 -1.45 7.97 6.15
CA ALA A 9 -2.55 7.03 6.18
C ALA A 9 -2.80 6.43 7.57
N GLY A 10 -1.77 6.38 8.43
CA GLY A 10 -1.89 5.91 9.80
C GLY A 10 -2.85 6.76 10.66
N ALA A 11 -2.98 8.05 10.36
CA ALA A 11 -3.92 8.94 11.05
C ALA A 11 -5.39 8.63 10.69
N GLU A 12 -5.61 8.01 9.53
CA GLU A 12 -6.94 7.75 8.98
C GLU A 12 -7.48 6.35 9.26
N MET A 13 -6.64 5.44 9.77
CA MET A 13 -7.09 4.08 10.12
C MET A 13 -8.24 4.06 11.14
N GLY A 14 -8.28 5.04 12.06
CA GLY A 14 -9.36 5.17 13.04
C GLY A 14 -10.71 5.55 12.42
N TYR A 15 -10.71 6.05 11.19
CA TYR A 15 -11.90 6.43 10.43
C TYR A 15 -12.42 5.30 9.52
N GLY A 16 -11.89 4.07 9.67
CA GLY A 16 -12.34 2.91 8.90
C GLY A 16 -11.75 2.80 7.49
N LEU A 17 -10.77 3.65 7.15
CA LEU A 17 -10.10 3.61 5.85
C LEU A 17 -9.10 2.44 5.75
N PRO A 18 -8.98 1.80 4.57
CA PRO A 18 -8.15 0.61 4.40
C PRO A 18 -6.65 0.90 4.53
N SER A 19 -5.88 -0.11 4.94
CA SER A 19 -4.41 -0.08 4.84
C SER A 19 -3.97 -0.07 3.36
N GLY A 20 -2.74 0.39 3.10
CA GLY A 20 -2.18 0.42 1.74
C GLY A 20 -2.11 -0.94 1.04
N GLY A 21 -1.89 -2.04 1.79
CA GLY A 21 -1.88 -3.38 1.22
C GLY A 21 -3.28 -3.91 0.89
N LYS A 22 -4.26 -3.71 1.79
CA LYS A 22 -5.66 -4.02 1.51
C LYS A 22 -6.19 -3.23 0.32
N PHE A 23 -5.85 -1.94 0.25
CA PHE A 23 -6.13 -1.07 -0.89
C PHE A 23 -5.66 -1.67 -2.22
N ALA A 24 -4.40 -2.15 -2.28
CA ALA A 24 -3.83 -2.72 -3.50
C ALA A 24 -4.59 -3.99 -3.97
N ILE A 25 -4.90 -4.90 -3.04
CA ILE A 25 -5.65 -6.12 -3.33
C ILE A 25 -7.03 -5.78 -3.88
N GLU A 26 -7.74 -4.86 -3.23
CA GLU A 26 -9.10 -4.50 -3.63
C GLU A 26 -9.13 -3.76 -4.96
N LEU A 27 -8.14 -2.91 -5.25
CA LEU A 27 -7.99 -2.24 -6.53
C LEU A 27 -7.86 -3.23 -7.70
N PHE A 28 -7.09 -4.31 -7.52
CA PHE A 28 -6.93 -5.35 -8.55
C PHE A 28 -8.19 -6.22 -8.75
N ARG A 29 -9.14 -6.21 -7.81
CA ARG A 29 -10.41 -6.93 -7.89
C ARG A 29 -11.52 -6.14 -8.61
N LEU A 30 -11.29 -4.88 -8.95
CA LEU A 30 -12.30 -4.02 -9.56
C LEU A 30 -12.55 -4.39 -11.03
N ASP A 31 -13.81 -4.30 -11.44
CA ASP A 31 -14.19 -4.47 -12.84
C ASP A 31 -13.92 -3.17 -13.64
N PRO A 32 -13.06 -3.21 -14.68
CA PRO A 32 -12.77 -2.05 -15.53
C PRO A 32 -13.88 -1.73 -16.53
N SER A 33 -14.93 -2.55 -16.67
CA SER A 33 -15.89 -2.45 -17.77
C SER A 33 -16.60 -1.10 -17.85
N GLU A 34 -17.04 -0.56 -16.72
CA GLU A 34 -17.70 0.75 -16.66
C GLU A 34 -16.74 1.88 -17.08
N GLU A 35 -15.51 1.90 -16.56
CA GLU A 35 -14.51 2.90 -16.93
C GLU A 35 -14.13 2.82 -18.42
N LYS A 36 -14.10 1.60 -19.00
CA LYS A 36 -13.87 1.42 -20.44
C LYS A 36 -15.01 2.02 -21.27
N GLN A 37 -16.26 1.84 -20.82
CA GLN A 37 -17.43 2.42 -21.49
C GLN A 37 -17.42 3.95 -21.39
N ALA A 38 -17.12 4.49 -20.20
CA ALA A 38 -17.01 5.93 -19.98
C ALA A 38 -15.92 6.57 -20.85
N LEU A 39 -14.72 5.98 -20.90
CA LEU A 39 -13.65 6.45 -21.78
C LEU A 39 -14.05 6.33 -23.26
N ARG A 40 -14.74 5.26 -23.67
CA ARG A 40 -15.23 5.11 -25.05
C ARG A 40 -16.20 6.20 -25.43
N ALA A 41 -17.15 6.54 -24.54
CA ALA A 41 -18.12 7.59 -24.76
C ALA A 41 -17.43 8.95 -24.94
N GLN A 42 -16.50 9.27 -24.03
CA GLN A 42 -15.71 10.50 -24.10
C GLN A 42 -14.97 10.65 -25.43
N LEU A 43 -14.25 9.61 -25.85
CA LEU A 43 -13.49 9.63 -27.10
C LEU A 43 -14.38 9.76 -28.35
N ARG A 44 -15.63 9.31 -28.30
CA ARG A 44 -16.55 9.37 -29.46
C ARG A 44 -17.28 10.69 -29.56
N THR A 45 -17.72 11.22 -28.42
CA THR A 45 -18.69 12.31 -28.35
C THR A 45 -18.01 13.65 -28.02
N ASP A 46 -17.09 13.66 -27.06
CA ASP A 46 -16.61 14.91 -26.45
C ASP A 46 -15.31 15.40 -27.09
N VAL A 47 -14.44 14.48 -27.52
CA VAL A 47 -13.19 14.84 -28.20
C VAL A 47 -13.45 15.29 -29.63
N ASN A 48 -13.18 16.57 -29.92
CA ASN A 48 -13.26 17.10 -31.28
C ASN A 48 -12.20 16.44 -32.18
N LYS A 49 -12.64 15.56 -33.09
CA LYS A 49 -11.82 14.77 -34.03
C LYS A 49 -10.96 15.61 -34.97
N ARG A 50 -11.28 16.90 -35.16
CA ARG A 50 -10.54 17.84 -36.03
C ARG A 50 -9.55 18.72 -35.27
N SER A 51 -9.52 18.62 -33.94
CA SER A 51 -8.62 19.43 -33.10
C SER A 51 -7.14 19.04 -33.30
N ALA A 52 -6.23 19.95 -32.96
CA ALA A 52 -4.80 19.65 -32.93
C ALA A 52 -4.48 18.52 -31.94
N TYR A 53 -5.18 18.48 -30.81
CA TYR A 53 -5.13 17.38 -29.84
C TYR A 53 -5.46 16.04 -30.53
N ALA A 54 -6.63 15.92 -31.14
CA ALA A 54 -7.05 14.67 -31.77
C ALA A 54 -6.15 14.25 -32.95
N THR A 55 -5.75 15.20 -33.80
CA THR A 55 -5.04 14.90 -35.07
C THR A 55 -3.54 14.70 -34.91
N ARG A 56 -2.92 15.27 -33.86
CA ARG A 56 -1.47 15.21 -33.66
C ARG A 56 -1.07 14.32 -32.49
N TRP A 57 -1.87 14.33 -31.41
CA TRP A 57 -1.55 13.63 -30.17
C TRP A 57 -2.16 12.23 -30.08
N LEU A 58 -3.42 12.08 -30.47
CA LEU A 58 -4.10 10.78 -30.45
C LEU A 58 -3.75 9.95 -31.71
N PRO A 59 -3.89 8.62 -31.66
CA PRO A 59 -3.71 7.78 -32.84
C PRO A 59 -4.88 7.94 -33.83
N ASP A 60 -4.63 7.59 -35.09
CA ASP A 60 -5.67 7.57 -36.12
C ASP A 60 -6.83 6.66 -35.69
N GLN A 61 -8.07 7.14 -35.91
CA GLN A 61 -9.30 6.42 -35.55
C GLN A 61 -9.40 6.04 -34.06
N PHE A 62 -8.83 6.84 -33.16
CA PHE A 62 -8.82 6.57 -31.71
C PHE A 62 -10.20 6.24 -31.11
N TRP A 63 -11.30 6.77 -31.65
CA TRP A 63 -12.68 6.54 -31.19
C TRP A 63 -13.20 5.11 -31.45
N GLU A 64 -12.55 4.38 -32.36
CA GLU A 64 -12.87 2.99 -32.72
C GLU A 64 -11.88 1.98 -32.13
N LYS A 65 -10.64 2.39 -31.85
CA LYS A 65 -9.60 1.52 -31.28
C LYS A 65 -10.02 0.83 -29.98
N ASN A 66 -9.48 -0.36 -29.75
CA ASN A 66 -9.71 -1.12 -28.53
C ASN A 66 -9.18 -0.37 -27.30
N ILE A 67 -9.92 -0.42 -26.20
CA ILE A 67 -9.53 0.16 -24.91
C ILE A 67 -9.07 -0.98 -24.02
N HIS A 68 -7.82 -0.88 -23.57
CA HIS A 68 -7.19 -1.91 -22.75
C HIS A 68 -7.25 -1.53 -21.27
N ALA A 69 -7.26 -2.53 -20.40
CA ALA A 69 -7.08 -2.39 -18.95
C ALA A 69 -6.06 -3.44 -18.50
N PHE A 70 -5.44 -3.23 -17.33
CA PHE A 70 -4.53 -4.23 -16.77
C PHE A 70 -5.30 -5.53 -16.52
N GLY A 71 -4.70 -6.65 -16.91
CA GLY A 71 -5.23 -7.99 -16.72
C GLY A 71 -4.41 -8.79 -15.73
N LYS A 72 -4.81 -10.06 -15.55
CA LYS A 72 -4.15 -10.99 -14.62
C LYS A 72 -2.65 -11.15 -14.91
N GLY A 73 -2.25 -11.13 -16.19
CA GLY A 73 -0.85 -11.29 -16.58
C GLY A 73 0.05 -10.16 -16.10
N GLU A 74 -0.37 -8.89 -16.30
CA GLU A 74 0.41 -7.74 -15.84
C GLU A 74 0.47 -7.65 -14.32
N PHE A 75 -0.62 -8.00 -13.63
CA PHE A 75 -0.61 -8.09 -12.17
C PHE A 75 0.31 -9.20 -11.66
N THR A 76 0.46 -10.29 -12.42
CA THR A 76 1.40 -11.37 -12.07
C THR A 76 2.84 -10.86 -12.04
N SER A 77 3.29 -10.20 -13.10
CA SER A 77 4.66 -9.68 -13.18
C SER A 77 4.97 -8.65 -12.09
N LEU A 78 3.99 -7.83 -11.72
CA LEU A 78 4.14 -6.88 -10.61
C LEU A 78 4.34 -7.57 -9.27
N ILE A 79 3.61 -8.66 -9.05
CA ILE A 79 3.67 -9.42 -7.80
C ILE A 79 4.97 -10.22 -7.72
N GLU A 80 5.43 -10.79 -8.84
CA GLU A 80 6.75 -11.42 -8.91
C GLU A 80 7.84 -10.44 -8.47
N SER A 81 7.82 -9.22 -9.01
CA SER A 81 8.75 -8.15 -8.60
C SER A 81 8.57 -7.74 -7.14
N SER A 82 7.33 -7.65 -6.65
CA SER A 82 7.03 -7.31 -5.25
C SER A 82 7.55 -8.38 -4.28
N ILE A 83 7.39 -9.66 -4.62
CA ILE A 83 7.88 -10.81 -3.85
C ILE A 83 9.41 -10.79 -3.85
N GLU A 84 10.04 -10.56 -5.00
CA GLU A 84 11.50 -10.43 -5.11
C GLU A 84 12.06 -9.34 -4.19
N ASN A 85 11.43 -8.16 -4.19
CA ASN A 85 11.89 -7.02 -3.39
C ASN A 85 11.58 -7.14 -1.89
N LYS A 86 10.53 -7.90 -1.50
CA LYS A 86 10.04 -8.02 -0.11
C LYS A 86 10.03 -9.46 0.40
N LYS A 87 10.90 -10.30 -0.13
CA LYS A 87 10.99 -11.75 0.20
C LYS A 87 11.24 -12.01 1.68
N ASP A 88 12.11 -11.22 2.33
CA ASP A 88 12.45 -11.42 3.73
C ASP A 88 11.21 -11.23 4.62
N MET A 89 10.43 -10.18 4.35
CA MET A 89 9.17 -9.93 5.03
C MET A 89 8.15 -11.06 4.77
N LEU A 90 8.09 -11.60 3.55
CA LEU A 90 7.23 -12.74 3.24
C LEU A 90 7.66 -14.00 4.03
N LEU A 91 8.96 -14.28 4.09
CA LEU A 91 9.52 -15.42 4.81
C LEU A 91 9.28 -15.31 6.32
N GLU A 92 9.50 -14.14 6.92
CA GLU A 92 9.21 -13.89 8.34
C GLU A 92 7.72 -14.14 8.66
N ARG A 93 6.82 -13.65 7.82
CA ARG A 93 5.38 -13.87 7.99
C ARG A 93 4.97 -15.33 7.81
N LEU A 94 5.57 -16.04 6.86
CA LEU A 94 5.34 -17.47 6.67
C LEU A 94 5.86 -18.31 7.83
N LYS A 95 6.94 -17.88 8.50
CA LYS A 95 7.42 -18.51 9.74
C LYS A 95 6.42 -18.35 10.88
N ASP A 96 5.78 -17.18 10.98
CA ASP A 96 4.76 -16.88 11.99
C ASP A 96 3.32 -17.12 11.48
N PHE A 97 3.11 -18.19 10.70
CA PHE A 97 1.84 -18.48 10.04
C PHE A 97 0.66 -18.61 11.02
N ASP A 98 0.90 -19.17 12.21
CA ASP A 98 -0.15 -19.37 13.21
C ASP A 98 -0.68 -18.05 13.77
N SER A 99 0.18 -17.03 13.94
CA SER A 99 -0.25 -15.70 14.36
C SER A 99 -1.04 -15.01 13.27
N LEU A 100 -0.66 -15.16 11.99
CA LEU A 100 -1.43 -14.65 10.85
C LEU A 100 -2.86 -15.21 10.86
N VAL A 101 -3.00 -16.52 11.04
CA VAL A 101 -4.31 -17.18 11.10
C VAL A 101 -5.09 -16.72 12.34
N THR A 102 -4.43 -16.62 13.49
CA THR A 102 -5.07 -16.23 14.76
C THR A 102 -5.67 -14.83 14.67
N ALA A 103 -4.99 -13.89 14.00
CA ALA A 103 -5.50 -12.54 13.78
C ALA A 103 -6.83 -12.50 13.00
N LYS A 104 -7.12 -13.52 12.18
CA LYS A 104 -8.29 -13.56 11.29
C LYS A 104 -9.57 -14.06 11.94
N PHE A 105 -9.51 -14.65 13.14
CA PHE A 105 -10.73 -15.05 13.86
C PHE A 105 -11.64 -13.86 14.17
N SER A 106 -11.08 -12.66 14.37
CA SER A 106 -11.84 -11.43 14.61
C SER A 106 -12.82 -11.09 13.48
N SER A 107 -12.52 -11.49 12.24
CA SER A 107 -13.32 -11.21 11.04
C SER A 107 -13.94 -12.46 10.40
N ALA A 108 -13.69 -13.66 10.93
CA ALA A 108 -14.04 -14.92 10.27
C ALA A 108 -15.49 -15.38 10.52
N GLY A 109 -16.18 -14.81 11.52
CA GLY A 109 -17.55 -15.23 11.88
C GLY A 109 -17.64 -16.56 12.65
N PHE A 110 -16.51 -17.12 13.08
CA PHE A 110 -16.40 -18.30 13.94
C PHE A 110 -15.19 -18.18 14.88
N SER A 111 -15.15 -18.98 15.96
CA SER A 111 -14.08 -18.94 16.95
C SER A 111 -13.02 -20.01 16.72
N ALA A 112 -11.83 -19.84 17.33
CA ALA A 112 -10.80 -20.88 17.33
C ALA A 112 -11.30 -22.21 17.90
N GLN A 113 -12.14 -22.14 18.95
CA GLN A 113 -12.75 -23.32 19.57
C GLN A 113 -13.68 -24.09 18.62
N SER A 114 -14.39 -23.39 17.72
CA SER A 114 -15.19 -24.03 16.67
C SER A 114 -14.34 -24.86 15.72
N VAL A 115 -13.18 -24.33 15.31
CA VAL A 115 -12.22 -25.04 14.45
C VAL A 115 -11.63 -26.25 15.16
N GLU A 116 -11.19 -26.09 16.41
CA GLU A 116 -10.64 -27.18 17.22
C GLU A 116 -11.66 -28.31 17.42
N THR A 117 -12.92 -27.95 17.71
CA THR A 117 -14.01 -28.93 17.89
C THR A 117 -14.30 -29.69 16.60
N ALA A 118 -14.37 -28.98 15.46
CA ALA A 118 -14.60 -29.60 14.17
C ALA A 118 -13.43 -30.48 13.73
N TYR A 119 -12.19 -30.05 13.97
CA TYR A 119 -10.98 -30.83 13.71
C TYR A 119 -10.95 -32.11 14.55
N ARG A 120 -11.20 -32.01 15.86
CA ARG A 120 -11.26 -33.18 16.76
C ARG A 120 -12.35 -34.16 16.35
N ARG A 121 -13.51 -33.66 15.92
CA ARG A 121 -14.62 -34.51 15.41
C ARG A 121 -14.21 -35.30 14.17
N GLN A 122 -13.40 -34.72 13.28
CA GLN A 122 -13.00 -35.33 12.02
C GLN A 122 -11.80 -36.28 12.17
N PHE A 123 -10.79 -35.90 12.96
CA PHE A 123 -9.51 -36.63 13.05
C PHE A 123 -9.30 -37.36 14.38
N GLY A 124 -10.19 -37.20 15.37
CA GLY A 124 -10.10 -37.89 16.65
C GLY A 124 -8.99 -37.40 17.58
N ARG A 125 -8.30 -36.31 17.23
CA ARG A 125 -7.14 -35.75 17.98
C ARG A 125 -7.22 -34.23 18.10
N GLU A 126 -6.40 -33.66 18.97
CA GLU A 126 -6.34 -32.21 19.19
C GLU A 126 -5.58 -31.50 18.05
N LEU A 127 -6.03 -30.30 17.69
CA LEU A 127 -5.38 -29.49 16.65
C LEU A 127 -3.97 -29.10 17.11
N GLY A 128 -2.95 -29.34 16.28
CA GLY A 128 -1.55 -29.08 16.60
C GLY A 128 -0.87 -30.15 17.47
N SER A 129 -1.58 -31.21 17.87
CA SER A 129 -0.96 -32.36 18.55
C SER A 129 0.04 -33.11 17.66
N GLU A 130 -0.17 -33.04 16.34
CA GLU A 130 0.77 -33.52 15.32
C GLU A 130 1.05 -32.40 14.33
N VAL A 131 2.32 -32.26 13.96
CA VAL A 131 2.81 -31.28 12.99
C VAL A 131 3.77 -31.94 12.00
N TYR A 132 4.03 -31.28 10.88
CA TYR A 132 4.81 -31.84 9.77
C TYR A 132 6.31 -31.51 9.80
N SER A 133 6.79 -30.79 10.81
CA SER A 133 8.17 -30.26 10.89
C SER A 133 9.29 -31.31 10.75
N GLN A 134 9.03 -32.56 11.15
CA GLN A 134 10.00 -33.66 11.03
C GLN A 134 9.79 -34.51 9.77
N VAL A 135 8.57 -34.52 9.23
CA VAL A 135 8.17 -35.36 8.09
C VAL A 135 8.44 -34.64 6.77
N ILE A 136 8.34 -33.31 6.76
CA ILE A 136 8.63 -32.47 5.61
C ILE A 136 9.86 -31.62 5.94
N ARG A 137 10.93 -31.78 5.16
CA ARG A 137 12.14 -30.97 5.26
C ARG A 137 12.45 -30.31 3.93
N LEU A 138 12.72 -29.01 3.98
CA LEU A 138 13.26 -28.29 2.83
C LEU A 138 14.71 -28.73 2.58
N ASN A 139 15.13 -28.64 1.33
CA ASN A 139 16.52 -28.86 0.97
C ASN A 139 17.39 -27.79 1.66
N GLN A 140 18.51 -28.17 2.25
CA GLN A 140 19.44 -27.26 2.93
C GLN A 140 19.94 -26.12 2.03
N LEU A 141 19.98 -26.34 0.71
CA LEU A 141 20.31 -25.31 -0.28
C LEU A 141 19.31 -24.15 -0.29
N LEU A 142 18.07 -24.39 0.13
CA LEU A 142 17.03 -23.37 0.26
C LEU A 142 17.06 -22.67 1.63
N GLY A 143 18.04 -22.96 2.49
CA GLY A 143 18.18 -22.38 3.82
C GLY A 143 17.29 -23.02 4.89
N ASP A 144 17.39 -22.50 6.12
CA ASP A 144 16.63 -22.97 7.29
C ASP A 144 15.41 -22.07 7.53
N HIS A 145 14.38 -22.26 6.71
CA HIS A 145 13.11 -21.52 6.78
C HIS A 145 11.94 -22.40 7.24
N GLY A 146 12.25 -23.42 8.06
CA GLY A 146 11.40 -24.59 8.34
C GLY A 146 10.17 -24.44 9.22
N ASP A 147 9.71 -23.22 9.56
CA ASP A 147 8.65 -23.07 10.58
C ASP A 147 7.22 -23.24 10.04
N LEU A 148 7.00 -23.11 8.72
CA LEU A 148 5.66 -23.32 8.14
C LEU A 148 5.15 -24.76 8.41
N PHE A 149 6.04 -25.75 8.38
CA PHE A 149 5.67 -27.14 8.66
C PHE A 149 5.52 -27.44 10.16
N ALA A 150 5.97 -26.54 11.03
CA ALA A 150 5.71 -26.57 12.47
C ALA A 150 4.38 -25.91 12.85
N SER A 151 3.76 -25.14 11.94
CA SER A 151 2.47 -24.47 12.19
C SER A 151 1.34 -25.48 12.46
N ARG A 152 0.55 -25.20 13.51
CA ARG A 152 -0.64 -25.99 13.86
C ARG A 152 -1.72 -25.89 12.78
N TYR A 153 -1.93 -24.71 12.23
CA TYR A 153 -2.99 -24.48 11.25
C TYR A 153 -2.59 -24.97 9.86
N TYR A 154 -1.34 -24.77 9.45
CA TYR A 154 -0.87 -25.32 8.18
C TYR A 154 -0.88 -26.86 8.20
N SER A 155 -0.51 -27.47 9.32
CA SER A 155 -0.62 -28.93 9.50
C SER A 155 -2.07 -29.41 9.40
N ALA A 156 -3.03 -28.69 10.00
CA ALA A 156 -4.45 -29.02 9.87
C ALA A 156 -4.97 -28.89 8.43
N ILE A 157 -4.49 -27.89 7.66
CA ILE A 157 -4.80 -27.77 6.23
C ILE A 157 -4.31 -29.01 5.47
N LEU A 158 -3.08 -29.46 5.72
CA LEU A 158 -2.51 -30.64 5.06
C LEU A 158 -3.26 -31.93 5.40
N ASP A 159 -3.72 -32.08 6.64
CA ASP A 159 -4.54 -33.23 7.06
C ASP A 159 -5.88 -33.28 6.31
N VAL A 160 -6.56 -32.14 6.18
CA VAL A 160 -7.81 -32.04 5.43
C VAL A 160 -7.60 -32.30 3.94
N VAL A 161 -6.55 -31.73 3.34
CA VAL A 161 -6.20 -31.99 1.93
C VAL A 161 -5.89 -33.47 1.68
N ARG A 162 -5.31 -34.18 2.65
CA ARG A 162 -5.08 -35.63 2.57
C ARG A 162 -6.37 -36.43 2.69
N ALA A 163 -7.24 -36.07 3.62
CA ALA A 163 -8.46 -36.83 3.93
C ALA A 163 -9.62 -36.54 2.96
N ALA A 164 -9.66 -35.36 2.35
CA ALA A 164 -10.71 -34.93 1.43
C ALA A 164 -10.10 -34.45 0.09
N PRO A 165 -9.84 -35.37 -0.86
CA PRO A 165 -9.28 -35.03 -2.17
C PRO A 165 -10.11 -34.01 -2.96
N ASP A 166 -11.42 -33.97 -2.70
CA ASP A 166 -12.39 -33.07 -3.34
C ASP A 166 -12.35 -31.62 -2.79
N ALA A 167 -11.56 -31.35 -1.74
CA ALA A 167 -11.34 -30.02 -1.19
C ALA A 167 -10.42 -29.16 -2.09
N SER A 168 -10.82 -28.99 -3.36
CA SER A 168 -10.02 -28.39 -4.42
C SER A 168 -9.53 -26.98 -4.09
N LEU A 169 -10.39 -26.14 -3.50
CA LEU A 169 -10.03 -24.77 -3.15
C LEU A 169 -9.01 -24.70 -2.00
N LEU A 170 -9.21 -25.47 -0.92
CA LEU A 170 -8.26 -25.52 0.20
C LEU A 170 -6.90 -26.08 -0.24
N LYS A 171 -6.91 -27.08 -1.13
CA LYS A 171 -5.69 -27.62 -1.76
C LYS A 171 -4.94 -26.55 -2.56
N ARG A 172 -5.64 -25.70 -3.31
CA ARG A 172 -5.02 -24.57 -4.02
C ARG A 172 -4.35 -23.59 -3.06
N PHE A 173 -4.97 -23.25 -1.92
CA PHE A 173 -4.31 -22.43 -0.90
C PHE A 173 -3.07 -23.10 -0.30
N ALA A 174 -3.16 -24.39 0.01
CA ALA A 174 -2.01 -25.15 0.54
C ALA A 174 -0.81 -25.14 -0.43
N ILE A 175 -1.08 -25.29 -1.74
CA ILE A 175 -0.09 -25.21 -2.81
C ILE A 175 0.48 -23.78 -2.92
N ALA A 176 -0.38 -22.76 -2.89
CA ALA A 176 0.04 -21.36 -2.97
C ALA A 176 1.04 -21.00 -1.85
N PHE A 177 0.81 -21.43 -0.60
CA PHE A 177 1.76 -21.18 0.49
C PHE A 177 3.11 -21.88 0.27
N LEU A 178 3.12 -23.11 -0.26
CA LEU A 178 4.37 -23.81 -0.60
C LEU A 178 5.11 -23.11 -1.72
N GLN A 179 4.40 -22.68 -2.75
CA GLN A 179 4.98 -21.98 -3.88
C GLN A 179 5.59 -20.64 -3.44
N LEU A 180 4.93 -19.90 -2.55
CA LEU A 180 5.47 -18.66 -1.98
C LEU A 180 6.72 -18.92 -1.14
N LEU A 181 6.70 -19.94 -0.27
CA LEU A 181 7.85 -20.33 0.55
C LEU A 181 9.05 -20.73 -0.34
N VAL A 182 8.85 -21.67 -1.26
CA VAL A 182 9.90 -22.17 -2.15
C VAL A 182 10.35 -21.07 -3.11
N GLY A 183 9.45 -20.22 -3.57
CA GLY A 183 9.76 -19.09 -4.43
C GLY A 183 10.70 -18.10 -3.75
N SER A 184 10.36 -17.66 -2.55
CA SER A 184 11.22 -16.75 -1.79
C SER A 184 12.59 -17.34 -1.50
N CYS A 185 12.67 -18.58 -1.03
CA CYS A 185 13.96 -19.25 -0.76
C CYS A 185 14.78 -19.51 -2.03
N GLY A 186 14.11 -19.85 -3.14
CA GLY A 186 14.76 -20.10 -4.42
C GLY A 186 15.40 -18.84 -5.02
N HIS A 187 14.79 -17.68 -4.79
CA HIS A 187 15.37 -16.40 -5.19
C HIS A 187 16.69 -16.13 -4.47
N ASP A 188 16.77 -16.35 -3.15
CA ASP A 188 18.01 -16.18 -2.38
C ASP A 188 19.14 -17.07 -2.92
N LEU A 189 18.83 -18.34 -3.18
CA LEU A 189 19.79 -19.27 -3.74
C LEU A 189 20.31 -18.79 -5.10
N ILE A 190 19.42 -18.33 -5.98
CA ILE A 190 19.78 -17.91 -7.34
C ILE A 190 20.47 -16.56 -7.36
N SER A 191 20.09 -15.65 -6.47
CA SER A 191 20.78 -14.38 -6.26
C SER A 191 22.21 -14.62 -5.81
N ARG A 192 22.43 -15.49 -4.80
CA ARG A 192 23.79 -15.89 -4.37
C ARG A 192 24.57 -16.57 -5.49
N LEU A 193 23.93 -17.50 -6.21
CA LEU A 193 24.55 -18.18 -7.33
C LEU A 193 24.99 -17.20 -8.42
N ASN A 194 24.18 -16.17 -8.71
CA ASN A 194 24.50 -15.15 -9.72
C ASN A 194 25.55 -14.13 -9.25
N SER A 195 25.61 -13.81 -7.95
CA SER A 195 26.62 -12.89 -7.40
C SER A 195 27.95 -13.58 -7.12
N GLU A 196 27.93 -14.88 -6.85
CA GLU A 196 29.10 -15.69 -6.49
C GLU A 196 29.33 -16.82 -7.51
N ILE A 197 29.04 -16.58 -8.80
CA ILE A 197 29.32 -17.57 -9.87
C ILE A 197 30.79 -18.00 -9.81
N PHE A 198 31.66 -17.02 -9.55
CA PHE A 198 33.08 -17.22 -9.32
C PHE A 198 33.42 -16.71 -7.92
N THR A 199 33.92 -17.59 -7.06
CA THR A 199 34.36 -17.21 -5.71
C THR A 199 35.67 -16.41 -5.70
N GLN A 200 36.42 -16.46 -6.81
CA GLN A 200 37.59 -15.62 -7.11
C GLN A 200 37.67 -15.39 -8.62
N ALA A 201 37.88 -14.15 -9.04
CA ALA A 201 38.15 -13.78 -10.43
C ALA A 201 39.12 -12.57 -10.47
N PRO A 202 39.95 -12.42 -11.52
CA PRO A 202 40.78 -11.23 -11.70
C PRO A 202 39.94 -9.99 -12.04
N ASP A 203 40.17 -8.88 -11.34
CA ASP A 203 39.44 -7.60 -11.55
C ASP A 203 39.73 -6.95 -12.93
N ASP A 204 40.78 -7.37 -13.61
CA ASP A 204 41.22 -6.83 -14.91
C ASP A 204 40.62 -7.54 -16.13
N LEU A 205 39.70 -8.50 -15.92
CA LEU A 205 39.06 -9.28 -16.96
C LEU A 205 37.53 -9.04 -17.01
N PRO A 206 37.05 -8.10 -17.86
CA PRO A 206 35.63 -7.74 -17.98
C PRO A 206 34.70 -8.89 -18.43
N ILE A 207 35.25 -9.98 -18.97
CA ILE A 207 34.47 -11.13 -19.46
C ILE A 207 33.64 -11.80 -18.35
N PHE A 208 34.06 -11.68 -17.09
CA PHE A 208 33.34 -12.26 -15.96
C PHE A 208 32.08 -11.47 -15.58
N ASP A 209 32.01 -10.17 -15.92
CA ASP A 209 30.82 -9.34 -15.70
C ASP A 209 29.65 -9.77 -16.61
N ASP A 210 29.96 -10.20 -17.84
CA ASP A 210 28.99 -10.64 -18.85
C ASP A 210 28.28 -11.96 -18.49
N VAL A 211 28.79 -12.69 -17.49
CA VAL A 211 28.27 -13.99 -17.03
C VAL A 211 27.32 -13.82 -15.84
N SER A 212 27.24 -12.62 -15.26
CA SER A 212 26.31 -12.33 -14.16
C SER A 212 24.84 -12.43 -14.61
N GLY A 213 23.98 -13.03 -13.77
CA GLY A 213 22.54 -13.14 -14.05
C GLY A 213 22.11 -14.24 -15.02
N LEU A 214 22.99 -15.23 -15.28
CA LEU A 214 22.69 -16.41 -16.11
C LEU A 214 21.53 -17.25 -15.58
N PHE A 215 21.41 -17.37 -14.26
CA PHE A 215 20.38 -18.19 -13.63
C PHE A 215 19.17 -17.32 -13.28
N ARG A 216 17.96 -17.78 -13.64
CA ARG A 216 16.71 -17.11 -13.27
C ARG A 216 15.73 -18.13 -12.73
N VAL A 217 15.03 -17.77 -11.65
CA VAL A 217 13.87 -18.54 -11.20
C VAL A 217 12.67 -18.09 -12.03
N GLU A 218 12.05 -19.03 -12.73
CA GLU A 218 10.77 -18.77 -13.38
C GLU A 218 9.63 -19.00 -12.36
N MET A 219 9.11 -17.90 -11.80
CA MET A 219 7.97 -17.94 -10.85
C MET A 219 6.61 -18.10 -11.53
N SER A 220 6.61 -18.30 -12.85
CA SER A 220 5.41 -18.34 -13.69
C SER A 220 4.39 -19.40 -13.29
N LYS A 221 4.73 -20.39 -12.43
CA LYS A 221 3.75 -21.29 -11.80
C LYS A 221 3.49 -21.02 -10.33
N GLY A 222 4.46 -20.48 -9.60
CA GLY A 222 4.40 -20.35 -8.14
C GLY A 222 3.63 -19.13 -7.63
N GLY A 223 3.68 -18.01 -8.37
CA GLY A 223 2.90 -16.81 -8.03
C GLY A 223 1.47 -16.85 -8.55
N LEU A 224 1.24 -17.53 -9.67
CA LEU A 224 -0.06 -17.54 -10.37
C LEU A 224 -1.22 -18.05 -9.52
N ASP A 225 -1.02 -19.13 -8.76
CA ASP A 225 -2.11 -19.71 -7.96
C ASP A 225 -2.47 -18.80 -6.79
N ALA A 226 -1.48 -18.24 -6.08
CA ALA A 226 -1.72 -17.27 -5.01
C ALA A 226 -2.48 -16.04 -5.52
N ILE A 227 -2.10 -15.54 -6.70
CA ILE A 227 -2.70 -14.35 -7.30
C ILE A 227 -4.10 -14.63 -7.82
N ASP A 228 -4.30 -15.76 -8.49
CA ASP A 228 -5.63 -16.14 -8.96
C ASP A 228 -6.58 -16.34 -7.78
N LEU A 229 -6.10 -16.94 -6.68
CA LEU A 229 -6.87 -17.05 -5.43
C LEU A 229 -7.17 -15.67 -4.83
N LEU A 230 -6.21 -14.74 -4.83
CA LEU A 230 -6.44 -13.39 -4.32
C LEU A 230 -7.43 -12.58 -5.18
N ILE A 231 -7.37 -12.68 -6.50
CA ILE A 231 -8.19 -11.88 -7.41
C ILE A 231 -9.59 -12.50 -7.58
N THR A 232 -9.66 -13.81 -7.79
CA THR A 232 -10.88 -14.51 -8.26
C THR A 232 -11.78 -14.91 -7.10
N GLU A 233 -11.23 -15.33 -5.96
CA GLU A 233 -12.04 -15.84 -4.86
C GLU A 233 -12.56 -14.68 -4.02
N ARG A 234 -13.88 -14.45 -3.99
CA ARG A 234 -14.54 -13.51 -3.05
C ARG A 234 -15.23 -14.27 -1.94
N SER A 235 -15.20 -13.72 -0.72
CA SER A 235 -15.77 -14.39 0.45
C SER A 235 -17.28 -14.43 0.30
N VAL A 236 -17.85 -15.64 0.33
CA VAL A 236 -19.21 -15.86 0.80
C VAL A 236 -19.15 -17.08 1.70
N LEU A 237 -18.79 -16.89 2.97
CA LEU A 237 -19.33 -17.80 3.98
C LEU A 237 -20.84 -17.64 3.86
N GLY A 238 -21.52 -18.65 3.30
CA GLY A 238 -22.98 -18.63 3.24
C GLY A 238 -23.54 -18.43 4.63
N ASN A 239 -24.69 -17.75 4.74
CA ASN A 239 -25.44 -17.51 5.98
C ASN A 239 -25.93 -18.80 6.70
N GLY A 240 -25.25 -19.93 6.53
CA GLY A 240 -25.53 -21.20 7.19
C GLY A 240 -24.92 -21.22 8.60
N SER A 241 -25.75 -21.51 9.60
CA SER A 241 -25.44 -21.41 11.02
C SER A 241 -24.38 -22.39 11.57
N ASN A 242 -23.60 -23.07 10.71
CA ASN A 242 -22.52 -23.98 11.12
C ASN A 242 -21.58 -24.33 9.94
N PRO A 243 -20.49 -23.58 9.69
CA PRO A 243 -19.55 -23.88 8.60
C PRO A 243 -18.83 -25.21 8.84
N SER A 244 -18.52 -25.97 7.77
CA SER A 244 -17.72 -27.20 7.89
C SER A 244 -16.25 -26.89 8.22
N LEU A 245 -15.47 -27.89 8.64
CA LEU A 245 -14.03 -27.71 8.86
C LEU A 245 -13.32 -27.22 7.59
N ILE A 246 -13.71 -27.72 6.42
CA ILE A 246 -13.15 -27.31 5.14
C ILE A 246 -13.46 -25.82 4.89
N ASP A 247 -14.69 -25.38 5.14
CA ASP A 247 -15.10 -23.98 4.94
C ASP A 247 -14.33 -23.06 5.90
N MET A 248 -14.23 -23.45 7.18
CA MET A 248 -13.50 -22.70 8.19
C MET A 248 -12.01 -22.56 7.84
N LEU A 249 -11.33 -23.66 7.51
CA LEU A 249 -9.92 -23.62 7.14
C LEU A 249 -9.69 -22.89 5.81
N THR A 250 -10.64 -22.95 4.87
CA THR A 250 -10.56 -22.20 3.60
C THR A 250 -10.69 -20.69 3.85
N ALA A 251 -11.61 -20.27 4.72
CA ALA A 251 -11.75 -18.87 5.11
C ALA A 251 -10.49 -18.36 5.84
N LEU A 252 -9.92 -19.15 6.75
CA LEU A 252 -8.67 -18.81 7.44
C LEU A 252 -7.47 -18.77 6.48
N ALA A 253 -7.33 -19.74 5.59
CA ALA A 253 -6.25 -19.78 4.60
C ALA A 253 -6.31 -18.57 3.66
N ARG A 254 -7.50 -18.20 3.20
CA ARG A 254 -7.70 -16.97 2.44
C ARG A 254 -7.27 -15.73 3.24
N GLY A 255 -7.73 -15.59 4.47
CA GLY A 255 -7.38 -14.45 5.33
C GLY A 255 -5.88 -14.36 5.60
N ALA A 256 -5.22 -15.52 5.79
CA ALA A 256 -3.77 -15.60 5.92
C ALA A 256 -3.07 -15.19 4.62
N LEU A 257 -3.54 -15.64 3.45
CA LEU A 257 -2.97 -15.22 2.16
C LEU A 257 -3.12 -13.71 1.94
N GLU A 258 -4.28 -13.12 2.22
CA GLU A 258 -4.46 -11.66 2.15
C GLU A 258 -3.53 -10.92 3.12
N ALA A 259 -3.32 -11.45 4.33
CA ALA A 259 -2.38 -10.87 5.30
C ALA A 259 -0.91 -11.02 4.87
N LEU A 260 -0.53 -12.12 4.22
CA LEU A 260 0.81 -12.27 3.66
C LEU A 260 1.09 -11.13 2.68
N PHE A 261 0.15 -10.79 1.81
CA PHE A 261 0.32 -9.75 0.79
C PHE A 261 0.11 -8.31 1.29
N ASP A 262 -0.37 -8.10 2.51
CA ASP A 262 -0.58 -6.76 3.08
C ASP A 262 0.75 -6.01 3.24
N GLY A 263 0.99 -4.99 2.41
CA GLY A 263 2.27 -4.26 2.38
C GLY A 263 3.38 -4.94 1.57
N ILE A 264 3.14 -6.11 0.99
CA ILE A 264 4.03 -6.71 -0.03
C ILE A 264 3.75 -6.11 -1.40
N LEU A 265 2.48 -6.04 -1.79
CA LEU A 265 2.09 -5.58 -3.13
C LEU A 265 2.54 -4.14 -3.40
N ASP A 266 3.35 -3.99 -4.44
CA ASP A 266 3.89 -2.71 -4.86
C ASP A 266 3.20 -2.23 -6.14
N TYR A 267 2.09 -1.49 -5.99
CA TYR A 267 1.43 -0.83 -7.13
C TYR A 267 2.23 0.37 -7.66
N GLN A 268 3.20 0.90 -6.91
CA GLN A 268 4.05 2.00 -7.37
C GLN A 268 4.90 1.54 -8.54
N ALA A 269 5.47 0.32 -8.49
CA ALA A 269 6.18 -0.25 -9.63
C ALA A 269 5.31 -0.32 -10.90
N LEU A 270 3.99 -0.58 -10.78
CA LEU A 270 3.06 -0.54 -11.92
C LEU A 270 3.00 0.86 -12.51
N ILE A 271 2.77 1.84 -11.65
CA ILE A 271 2.56 3.23 -12.02
C ILE A 271 3.84 3.75 -12.65
N ASP A 272 5.00 3.52 -12.04
CA ASP A 272 6.28 4.05 -12.51
C ASP A 272 6.68 3.49 -13.86
N SER A 273 6.48 2.18 -14.06
CA SER A 273 6.75 1.54 -15.36
C SER A 273 5.78 1.98 -16.47
N HIS A 274 4.59 2.50 -16.12
CA HIS A 274 3.54 2.83 -17.08
C HIS A 274 3.22 4.31 -17.24
N PHE A 275 3.59 5.16 -16.29
CA PHE A 275 3.21 6.58 -16.25
C PHE A 275 3.68 7.31 -17.50
N ARG A 276 4.88 6.99 -17.99
CA ARG A 276 5.44 7.56 -19.21
C ARG A 276 4.56 7.36 -20.46
N TYR A 277 3.72 6.33 -20.49
CA TYR A 277 2.85 6.09 -21.65
C TYR A 277 1.66 7.05 -21.71
N LEU A 278 1.36 7.79 -20.63
CA LEU A 278 0.42 8.90 -20.67
C LEU A 278 0.87 9.98 -21.69
N PHE A 279 2.17 10.10 -21.93
CA PHE A 279 2.77 11.02 -22.91
C PHE A 279 2.86 10.47 -24.35
N SER A 280 2.37 9.25 -24.61
CA SER A 280 2.56 8.62 -25.93
C SER A 280 1.33 7.88 -26.44
N PRO A 281 0.11 8.46 -26.41
CA PRO A 281 -1.09 7.77 -26.87
C PRO A 281 -1.03 7.39 -28.36
N ARG A 282 -0.34 8.17 -29.19
CA ARG A 282 -0.23 7.92 -30.63
C ARG A 282 0.45 6.60 -30.98
N THR A 283 1.54 6.28 -30.27
CA THR A 283 2.36 5.09 -30.52
C THR A 283 2.01 3.94 -29.59
N GLU A 284 1.63 4.23 -28.35
CA GLU A 284 1.47 3.25 -27.26
C GLU A 284 0.03 3.24 -26.70
N TRP A 285 -0.97 3.22 -27.59
CA TRP A 285 -2.39 3.32 -27.26
C TRP A 285 -2.88 2.32 -26.19
N ALA A 286 -2.43 1.07 -26.27
CA ALA A 286 -2.83 0.05 -25.32
C ALA A 286 -2.33 0.36 -23.89
N LYS A 287 -1.08 0.82 -23.76
CA LYS A 287 -0.49 1.18 -22.46
C LYS A 287 -1.07 2.49 -21.93
N PHE A 288 -1.31 3.46 -22.81
CA PHE A 288 -2.03 4.70 -22.48
C PHE A 288 -3.41 4.40 -21.87
N THR A 289 -4.25 3.63 -22.57
CA THR A 289 -5.61 3.32 -22.09
C THR A 289 -5.61 2.50 -20.81
N LYS A 290 -4.68 1.54 -20.65
CA LYS A 290 -4.51 0.80 -19.38
C LYS A 290 -4.31 1.75 -18.19
N MET A 291 -3.41 2.71 -18.33
CA MET A 291 -3.11 3.66 -17.28
C MET A 291 -4.29 4.60 -16.99
N VAL A 292 -4.96 5.12 -18.03
CA VAL A 292 -6.18 5.94 -17.87
C VAL A 292 -7.25 5.20 -17.06
N ILE A 293 -7.53 3.94 -17.43
CA ILE A 293 -8.55 3.13 -16.76
C ILE A 293 -8.14 2.83 -15.31
N PHE A 294 -6.88 2.47 -15.08
CA PHE A 294 -6.37 2.18 -13.74
C PHE A 294 -6.51 3.37 -12.78
N MET A 295 -6.13 4.58 -13.23
CA MET A 295 -6.21 5.79 -12.40
C MET A 295 -7.66 6.18 -12.09
N ARG A 296 -8.58 5.99 -13.04
CA ARG A 296 -10.03 6.20 -12.81
C ARG A 296 -10.59 5.20 -11.82
N LEU A 297 -10.26 3.92 -11.97
CA LEU A 297 -10.65 2.87 -11.03
C LEU A 297 -10.15 3.14 -9.61
N ALA A 298 -8.87 3.52 -9.47
CA ALA A 298 -8.28 3.88 -8.20
C ALA A 298 -9.02 5.03 -7.53
N ARG A 299 -9.32 6.10 -8.28
CA ARG A 299 -10.06 7.25 -7.77
C ARG A 299 -11.46 6.84 -7.32
N ARG A 300 -12.19 6.12 -8.16
CA ARG A 300 -13.55 5.64 -7.86
C ARG A 300 -13.56 4.80 -6.59
N TYR A 301 -12.57 3.92 -6.45
CA TYR A 301 -12.42 3.10 -5.25
C TYR A 301 -12.15 3.96 -4.00
N ILE A 302 -11.19 4.89 -4.03
CA ILE A 302 -10.92 5.80 -2.90
C ILE A 302 -12.19 6.54 -2.46
N ILE A 303 -12.96 7.07 -3.43
CA ILE A 303 -14.22 7.76 -3.15
C ILE A 303 -15.24 6.80 -2.52
N SER A 304 -15.35 5.56 -3.02
CA SER A 304 -16.29 4.56 -2.49
C SER A 304 -15.96 4.05 -1.09
N GLN A 305 -14.70 4.19 -0.65
CA GLN A 305 -14.26 3.81 0.69
C GLN A 305 -14.48 4.92 1.73
N MET A 306 -14.94 6.10 1.30
CA MET A 306 -15.25 7.17 2.24
C MET A 306 -16.42 6.74 3.14
N PRO A 307 -16.25 6.80 4.47
CA PRO A 307 -17.36 6.54 5.39
C PRO A 307 -18.50 7.52 5.10
N GLU A 308 -19.72 7.03 5.16
CA GLU A 308 -20.89 7.92 5.26
C GLU A 308 -20.79 8.73 6.55
N GLU A 309 -21.33 9.95 6.57
CA GLU A 309 -21.27 10.87 7.72
C GLU A 309 -21.74 10.20 9.03
N GLN A 310 -22.81 9.42 8.94
CA GLN A 310 -23.41 8.66 10.05
C GLN A 310 -22.50 7.53 10.60
N ASN A 311 -21.48 7.11 9.86
CA ASN A 311 -20.51 6.09 10.25
C ASN A 311 -19.15 6.68 10.63
N LEU A 312 -18.98 8.00 10.60
CA LEU A 312 -17.75 8.64 11.05
C LEU A 312 -17.61 8.49 12.58
N PRO A 313 -16.41 8.15 13.08
CA PRO A 313 -16.16 8.12 14.50
C PRO A 313 -16.30 9.52 15.09
N GLN A 314 -16.76 9.61 16.34
CA GLN A 314 -16.91 10.88 17.08
C GLN A 314 -15.57 11.45 17.55
N GLU A 315 -14.49 10.69 17.40
CA GLU A 315 -13.16 11.04 17.87
C GLU A 315 -12.10 10.56 16.86
N GLY A 316 -10.97 11.28 16.80
CA GLY A 316 -9.83 10.95 15.96
C GLY A 316 -8.87 12.12 15.83
N TYR A 317 -7.74 11.92 15.12
CA TYR A 317 -6.72 12.97 15.00
C TYR A 317 -7.24 14.28 14.41
N TYR A 318 -8.18 14.22 13.47
CA TYR A 318 -8.77 15.43 12.88
C TYR A 318 -9.75 16.13 13.85
N HIS A 319 -10.41 15.37 14.74
CA HIS A 319 -11.25 15.94 15.81
C HIS A 319 -10.41 16.66 16.86
N ASP A 320 -9.23 16.12 17.16
CA ASP A 320 -8.32 16.74 18.14
C ASP A 320 -7.88 18.14 17.68
N LEU A 321 -7.86 18.43 16.38
CA LEU A 321 -7.46 19.75 15.84
C LEU A 321 -8.40 20.88 16.25
N ALA A 322 -9.69 20.60 16.43
CA ALA A 322 -10.66 21.59 16.92
C ALA A 322 -10.30 22.10 18.32
N ARG A 323 -9.48 21.34 19.07
CA ARG A 323 -9.03 21.66 20.42
C ARG A 323 -7.63 22.27 20.46
N ALA A 324 -6.99 22.50 19.31
CA ALA A 324 -5.61 23.01 19.27
C ALA A 324 -5.45 24.35 20.00
N GLU A 325 -6.44 25.25 19.87
CA GLU A 325 -6.43 26.54 20.54
C GLU A 325 -6.52 26.42 22.07
N GLU A 326 -7.24 25.41 22.59
CA GLU A 326 -7.32 25.12 24.04
C GLU A 326 -5.93 24.84 24.62
N PHE A 327 -5.01 24.30 23.81
CA PHE A 327 -3.64 23.98 24.19
C PHE A 327 -2.63 25.08 23.80
N GLY A 328 -3.10 26.25 23.34
CA GLY A 328 -2.22 27.35 22.92
C GLY A 328 -1.49 27.09 21.59
N ILE A 329 -2.00 26.20 20.74
CA ILE A 329 -1.43 25.86 19.43
C ILE A 329 -2.21 26.56 18.32
N SER A 330 -1.48 27.27 17.44
CA SER A 330 -2.00 27.82 16.19
C SER A 330 -1.47 27.01 15.02
N ILE A 331 -2.35 26.32 14.31
CA ILE A 331 -1.99 25.50 13.14
C ILE A 331 -1.83 26.43 11.93
N LYS A 332 -0.62 26.47 11.32
CA LYS A 332 -0.31 27.39 10.21
C LYS A 332 -0.39 26.77 8.83
N ALA A 333 -0.09 25.49 8.72
CA ALA A 333 -0.20 24.76 7.48
C ALA A 333 -0.42 23.27 7.75
N ILE A 334 -1.22 22.65 6.90
CA ILE A 334 -1.51 21.22 6.94
C ILE A 334 -1.05 20.62 5.61
N GLY A 335 -0.10 19.69 5.67
CA GLY A 335 0.27 18.83 4.56
C GLY A 335 -0.35 17.46 4.73
N THR A 336 -0.61 16.76 3.63
CA THR A 336 -1.09 15.38 3.69
C THR A 336 -0.56 14.53 2.54
N ALA A 337 -0.25 13.28 2.86
CA ALA A 337 0.01 12.21 1.91
C ALA A 337 -1.26 11.43 1.53
N ASN A 338 -2.41 11.73 2.16
CA ASN A 338 -3.68 11.07 1.94
C ASN A 338 -4.41 11.67 0.72
N TYR A 339 -5.10 10.80 -0.01
CA TYR A 339 -5.76 11.17 -1.28
C TYR A 339 -7.18 11.69 -1.11
N ASN A 340 -7.85 11.32 -0.02
CA ASN A 340 -9.24 11.69 0.21
C ASN A 340 -9.35 13.11 0.80
N SER A 341 -10.59 13.62 0.86
CA SER A 341 -10.88 14.95 1.36
C SER A 341 -11.48 14.94 2.78
N LEU A 342 -11.14 13.93 3.61
CA LEU A 342 -11.78 13.72 4.91
C LEU A 342 -11.45 14.85 5.89
N LEU A 343 -10.20 15.34 5.87
CA LEU A 343 -9.76 16.43 6.73
C LEU A 343 -10.51 17.73 6.41
N GLU A 344 -10.72 18.04 5.13
CA GLU A 344 -11.46 19.23 4.68
C GLU A 344 -12.92 19.16 5.08
N LYS A 345 -13.56 17.99 4.93
CA LYS A 345 -14.95 17.76 5.32
C LYS A 345 -15.15 17.94 6.82
N LEU A 346 -14.34 17.26 7.64
CA LEU A 346 -14.42 17.36 9.08
C LEU A 346 -14.04 18.76 9.58
N GLY A 347 -13.11 19.45 8.92
CA GLY A 347 -12.77 20.83 9.25
C GLY A 347 -13.96 21.78 9.13
N ALA A 348 -14.71 21.67 8.04
CA ALA A 348 -15.92 22.46 7.84
C ALA A 348 -17.01 22.16 8.88
N GLU A 349 -17.18 20.89 9.26
CA GLU A 349 -18.17 20.46 10.26
C GLU A 349 -17.80 20.87 11.69
N LEU A 350 -16.53 20.73 12.05
CA LEU A 350 -16.02 21.00 13.40
C LEU A 350 -15.74 22.49 13.64
N GLY A 351 -15.92 23.33 12.62
CA GLY A 351 -15.84 24.79 12.75
C GLY A 351 -14.43 25.32 12.96
N PHE A 352 -13.39 24.54 12.63
CA PHE A 352 -12.03 25.09 12.56
C PHE A 352 -11.75 25.53 11.13
N GLU A 353 -11.23 26.76 10.95
CA GLU A 353 -10.67 27.16 9.66
C GLU A 353 -9.46 26.28 9.39
N ALA A 354 -9.67 25.21 8.62
CA ALA A 354 -8.58 24.43 8.09
C ALA A 354 -7.72 25.37 7.26
N THR A 355 -6.53 25.71 7.79
CA THR A 355 -5.48 26.33 6.98
C THR A 355 -5.31 25.46 5.74
N LYS A 356 -5.15 26.10 4.57
CA LYS A 356 -5.06 25.45 3.26
C LYS A 356 -4.33 24.10 3.36
N THR A 357 -5.03 23.01 3.05
CA THR A 357 -4.43 21.67 3.03
C THR A 357 -3.63 21.46 1.75
N TYR A 358 -2.41 20.97 1.90
CA TYR A 358 -1.50 20.66 0.80
C TYR A 358 -1.44 19.16 0.58
N HIS A 359 -2.20 18.66 -0.40
CA HIS A 359 -2.12 17.26 -0.85
C HIS A 359 -0.84 17.06 -1.68
N LEU A 360 0.25 16.71 -1.00
CA LEU A 360 1.54 16.44 -1.63
C LEU A 360 1.48 15.20 -2.52
N ASN A 361 0.55 14.29 -2.20
CA ASN A 361 0.33 13.10 -2.98
C ASN A 361 -0.71 13.23 -4.12
N GLY A 362 -1.23 14.43 -4.32
CA GLY A 362 -2.45 14.62 -5.10
C GLY A 362 -3.67 14.11 -4.34
N GLY A 363 -4.85 14.41 -4.84
CA GLY A 363 -6.11 14.04 -4.20
C GLY A 363 -7.17 13.57 -5.19
N VAL A 364 -8.29 13.10 -4.65
CA VAL A 364 -9.49 12.73 -5.43
C VAL A 364 -10.07 13.90 -6.24
N SER A 365 -9.69 15.13 -5.93
CA SER A 365 -10.06 16.32 -6.69
C SER A 365 -8.99 16.73 -7.71
N ASP A 366 -7.82 16.09 -7.74
CA ASP A 366 -6.75 16.45 -8.66
C ASP A 366 -6.78 15.61 -9.94
N PHE A 367 -6.62 16.28 -11.07
CA PHE A 367 -6.63 15.70 -12.40
C PHE A 367 -5.43 16.19 -13.19
N TYR A 368 -4.72 15.24 -13.77
CA TYR A 368 -3.60 15.47 -14.65
C TYR A 368 -4.06 15.43 -16.12
N ASN A 369 -3.63 16.42 -16.89
CA ASN A 369 -3.79 16.46 -18.34
C ASN A 369 -2.46 16.06 -18.99
N PRO A 370 -2.34 14.85 -19.57
CA PRO A 370 -1.11 14.39 -20.19
C PRO A 370 -0.70 15.14 -21.46
N TYR A 371 -1.62 15.88 -22.09
CA TYR A 371 -1.33 16.64 -23.29
C TYR A 371 -0.65 17.98 -22.98
N THR A 372 -1.14 18.69 -21.96
CA THR A 372 -0.52 19.95 -21.52
C THR A 372 0.56 19.74 -20.46
N ASN A 373 0.61 18.54 -19.87
CA ASN A 373 1.47 18.20 -18.74
C ASN A 373 1.19 19.08 -17.50
N ASP A 374 -0.09 19.28 -17.17
CA ASP A 374 -0.52 20.09 -16.03
C ASP A 374 -1.48 19.35 -15.09
N VAL A 375 -1.47 19.75 -13.82
CA VAL A 375 -2.39 19.29 -12.79
C VAL A 375 -3.38 20.39 -12.46
N PHE A 376 -4.67 20.03 -12.46
CA PHE A 376 -5.80 20.89 -12.15
C PHE A 376 -6.61 20.27 -11.01
N SER A 377 -7.21 21.11 -10.18
CA SER A 377 -8.09 20.66 -9.10
C SER A 377 -9.54 20.99 -9.45
N TYR A 378 -10.39 19.97 -9.45
CA TYR A 378 -11.83 20.07 -9.67
C TYR A 378 -12.57 19.44 -8.47
N PRO A 379 -13.42 20.20 -7.75
CA PRO A 379 -14.18 19.69 -6.62
C PRO A 379 -15.05 18.49 -6.99
N THR A 380 -15.70 18.54 -8.16
CA THR A 380 -16.60 17.50 -8.65
C THR A 380 -16.15 16.95 -10.00
N SER A 381 -16.54 15.70 -10.30
CA SER A 381 -16.17 15.05 -11.57
C SER A 381 -16.82 15.71 -12.79
N ASP A 382 -17.95 16.39 -12.60
CA ASP A 382 -18.73 17.03 -13.67
C ASP A 382 -18.07 18.33 -14.17
N GLU A 383 -17.20 18.93 -13.37
CA GLU A 383 -16.43 20.11 -13.72
C GLU A 383 -15.17 19.80 -14.56
N VAL A 384 -14.79 18.52 -14.63
CA VAL A 384 -13.60 18.09 -15.39
C VAL A 384 -13.88 18.22 -16.88
N PRO A 385 -13.05 18.96 -17.65
CA PRO A 385 -13.24 19.09 -19.09
C PRO A 385 -13.13 17.74 -19.79
N ASN A 386 -14.11 17.43 -20.64
CA ASN A 386 -14.19 16.15 -21.36
C ASN A 386 -13.65 16.21 -22.80
N ASP A 387 -13.27 17.40 -23.28
CA ASP A 387 -12.70 17.62 -24.61
C ASP A 387 -11.29 17.02 -24.77
N GLN A 388 -10.60 16.80 -23.65
CA GLN A 388 -9.32 16.09 -23.54
C GLN A 388 -9.37 15.02 -22.46
N VAL A 389 -8.47 14.02 -22.56
CA VAL A 389 -8.40 12.96 -21.55
C VAL A 389 -7.67 13.48 -20.33
N HIS A 390 -8.43 13.77 -19.28
CA HIS A 390 -7.93 14.01 -17.94
C HIS A 390 -7.89 12.69 -17.16
N VAL A 391 -6.80 12.47 -16.42
CA VAL A 391 -6.62 11.30 -15.56
C VAL A 391 -6.50 11.74 -14.11
N PRO A 392 -7.09 11.02 -13.14
CA PRO A 392 -6.88 11.32 -11.73
C PRO A 392 -5.41 11.39 -11.37
N PHE A 393 -5.01 12.38 -10.58
CA PHE A 393 -3.66 12.55 -10.09
C PHE A 393 -3.54 12.05 -8.65
N ILE A 394 -3.51 10.72 -8.52
CA ILE A 394 -3.45 9.96 -7.25
C ILE A 394 -2.44 8.82 -7.40
N LEU A 395 -2.04 8.18 -6.30
CA LEU A 395 -1.17 6.98 -6.28
C LEU A 395 0.20 7.11 -6.95
N THR A 396 0.51 8.24 -7.54
CA THR A 396 1.87 8.56 -7.94
C THR A 396 2.65 8.59 -6.61
N GLN A 397 3.69 7.82 -6.37
CA GLN A 397 4.55 8.01 -5.17
C GLN A 397 6.00 8.18 -5.60
N SER A 398 6.21 8.24 -6.91
CA SER A 398 7.54 8.27 -7.49
C SER A 398 8.17 9.64 -7.55
N GLY A 399 9.50 9.62 -7.65
CA GLY A 399 10.33 10.79 -7.90
C GLY A 399 10.03 11.55 -9.20
N ILE A 400 9.00 11.13 -9.95
CA ILE A 400 8.46 11.81 -11.12
C ILE A 400 7.56 13.00 -10.71
N LYS A 401 6.89 12.93 -9.54
CA LYS A 401 5.88 13.90 -9.08
C LYS A 401 6.32 15.37 -8.97
N PRO A 402 7.49 15.71 -8.39
CA PRO A 402 7.85 17.11 -8.21
C PRO A 402 8.15 17.80 -9.55
N LEU A 403 8.33 17.02 -10.62
CA LEU A 403 8.85 17.46 -11.91
C LEU A 403 7.80 17.42 -13.04
N THR A 404 6.63 16.81 -12.83
CA THR A 404 5.62 16.69 -13.90
C THR A 404 4.79 17.95 -14.08
N SER A 405 4.50 18.74 -13.04
CA SER A 405 3.76 19.99 -13.19
C SER A 405 4.23 21.06 -12.20
N VAL A 406 4.33 22.30 -12.70
CA VAL A 406 4.67 23.49 -11.90
C VAL A 406 3.70 23.67 -10.73
N ASN A 407 2.42 23.33 -10.90
CA ASN A 407 1.42 23.44 -9.84
C ASN A 407 1.74 22.50 -8.66
N MET A 408 2.26 21.29 -8.94
CA MET A 408 2.71 20.39 -7.88
C MET A 408 3.97 20.92 -7.22
N SER A 409 4.97 21.39 -7.99
CA SER A 409 6.17 21.97 -7.41
C SER A 409 5.84 23.14 -6.48
N ARG A 410 4.89 24.01 -6.87
CA ARG A 410 4.40 25.12 -6.03
C ARG A 410 3.81 24.63 -4.71
N ARG A 411 3.00 23.57 -4.71
CA ARG A 411 2.45 23.01 -3.46
C ARG A 411 3.53 22.57 -2.48
N TYR A 412 4.61 21.95 -2.98
CA TYR A 412 5.74 21.54 -2.14
C TYR A 412 6.49 22.75 -1.57
N VAL A 413 6.78 23.74 -2.42
CA VAL A 413 7.50 24.95 -2.01
C VAL A 413 6.68 25.76 -1.01
N GLU A 414 5.39 26.01 -1.30
CA GLU A 414 4.50 26.76 -0.40
C GLU A 414 4.37 26.08 0.97
N LEU A 415 4.22 24.75 1.01
CA LEU A 415 4.17 24.02 2.27
C LEU A 415 5.50 24.10 3.03
N PHE A 416 6.63 23.95 2.34
CA PHE A 416 7.96 24.06 2.92
C PHE A 416 8.17 25.44 3.55
N ASP A 417 7.85 26.51 2.82
CA ASP A 417 8.01 27.89 3.29
C ASP A 417 7.17 28.13 4.56
N HIS A 418 5.91 27.67 4.57
CA HIS A 418 5.08 27.76 5.78
C HIS A 418 5.63 26.95 6.96
N TYR A 419 6.15 25.75 6.72
CA TYR A 419 6.78 24.96 7.78
C TYR A 419 8.07 25.61 8.30
N ALA A 420 8.84 26.29 7.46
CA ALA A 420 10.04 27.02 7.87
C ALA A 420 9.69 28.18 8.82
N GLU A 421 8.52 28.80 8.68
CA GLU A 421 7.99 29.85 9.56
C GLU A 421 7.37 29.32 10.87
N CYS A 422 7.03 28.03 10.93
CA CYS A 422 6.44 27.42 12.13
C CYS A 422 7.46 27.28 13.27
N ASP A 423 6.99 27.19 14.50
CA ASP A 423 7.82 26.89 15.66
C ASP A 423 8.35 25.45 15.59
N ALA A 424 7.50 24.49 15.22
CA ALA A 424 7.85 23.10 14.96
C ALA A 424 6.92 22.49 13.92
N VAL A 425 7.22 21.25 13.52
CA VAL A 425 6.36 20.45 12.65
C VAL A 425 6.04 19.13 13.34
N ALA A 426 4.79 18.65 13.23
CA ALA A 426 4.39 17.33 13.67
C ALA A 426 3.88 16.48 12.51
N ALA A 427 4.44 15.27 12.39
CA ALA A 427 4.00 14.25 11.44
C ALA A 427 3.19 13.18 12.18
N VAL A 428 1.93 12.97 11.77
CA VAL A 428 0.97 12.09 12.43
C VAL A 428 0.60 10.93 11.52
N GLY A 429 0.91 9.70 11.95
CA GLY A 429 0.61 8.49 11.19
C GLY A 429 1.29 8.42 9.81
N PHE A 430 2.39 9.15 9.63
CA PHE A 430 3.22 9.13 8.43
C PHE A 430 4.47 8.28 8.65
N GLY A 431 4.70 7.31 7.77
CA GLY A 431 5.72 6.28 7.98
C GLY A 431 7.15 6.68 7.57
N PHE A 432 7.37 7.77 6.84
CA PHE A 432 8.69 8.12 6.28
C PHE A 432 9.35 6.96 5.49
N HIS A 433 8.58 6.22 4.71
CA HIS A 433 9.11 5.12 3.91
C HIS A 433 10.05 5.65 2.81
N CYS A 434 10.91 4.80 2.25
CA CYS A 434 11.82 5.19 1.18
C CYS A 434 11.08 5.68 -0.08
N ASP A 435 9.88 5.15 -0.29
CA ASP A 435 9.01 5.48 -1.43
C ASP A 435 8.56 6.94 -1.38
N ASP A 436 8.39 7.50 -0.17
CA ASP A 436 8.07 8.91 0.05
C ASP A 436 9.32 9.80 0.11
N SER A 437 10.45 9.40 -0.50
CA SER A 437 11.74 10.10 -0.44
C SER A 437 11.68 11.60 -0.77
N HIS A 438 10.77 11.98 -1.67
CA HIS A 438 10.55 13.37 -2.05
C HIS A 438 9.89 14.20 -0.92
N ILE A 439 8.96 13.62 -0.16
CA ILE A 439 8.39 14.22 1.06
C ILE A 439 9.44 14.17 2.19
N ASN A 440 10.15 13.06 2.35
CA ASN A 440 11.24 12.94 3.33
C ASN A 440 12.32 14.02 3.12
N GLY A 441 12.63 14.35 1.86
CA GLY A 441 13.55 15.43 1.51
C GLY A 441 13.10 16.80 2.01
N LEU A 442 11.80 17.10 1.96
CA LEU A 442 11.21 18.32 2.51
C LEU A 442 11.45 18.40 4.03
N PHE A 443 11.13 17.34 4.77
CA PHE A 443 11.38 17.28 6.22
C PHE A 443 12.85 17.36 6.58
N ARG A 444 13.69 16.63 5.86
CA ARG A 444 15.14 16.64 6.05
C ARG A 444 15.68 18.06 5.94
N LYS A 445 15.30 18.81 4.90
CA LYS A 445 15.73 20.19 4.68
C LYS A 445 15.27 21.13 5.80
N LEU A 446 14.04 20.99 6.28
CA LEU A 446 13.55 21.77 7.43
C LEU A 446 14.38 21.54 8.69
N ILE A 447 14.79 20.29 8.94
CA ILE A 447 15.57 19.93 10.12
C ILE A 447 17.03 20.41 9.98
N GLU A 448 17.67 20.15 8.83
CA GLU A 448 19.09 20.45 8.61
C GLU A 448 19.37 21.94 8.43
N GLU A 449 18.52 22.68 7.71
CA GLU A 449 18.78 24.08 7.33
C GLU A 449 18.01 25.10 8.16
N HIS A 450 16.85 24.72 8.69
CA HIS A 450 16.00 25.60 9.50
C HIS A 450 15.90 25.17 10.97
N GLU A 451 16.71 24.19 11.39
CA GLU A 451 16.76 23.64 12.74
C GLU A 451 15.37 23.31 13.31
N LYS A 452 14.45 22.87 12.44
CA LYS A 452 13.05 22.70 12.80
C LYS A 452 12.85 21.45 13.66
N PRO A 453 12.27 21.55 14.87
CA PRO A 453 11.90 20.37 15.63
C PRO A 453 10.81 19.57 14.92
N LEU A 454 11.00 18.26 14.84
CA LEU A 454 10.04 17.32 14.28
C LEU A 454 9.47 16.43 15.39
N PHE A 455 8.17 16.55 15.61
CA PHE A 455 7.39 15.61 16.41
C PHE A 455 6.84 14.50 15.53
N TRP A 456 7.08 13.25 15.90
CA TRP A 456 6.57 12.10 15.13
C TRP A 456 5.60 11.29 15.97
N VAL A 457 4.31 11.43 15.66
CA VAL A 457 3.22 10.78 16.40
C VAL A 457 2.92 9.42 15.77
N GLU A 458 3.23 8.37 16.52
CA GLU A 458 3.13 6.98 16.08
C GLU A 458 2.54 6.08 17.18
N THR A 459 1.92 4.97 16.79
CA THR A 459 1.30 4.03 17.74
C THR A 459 2.35 3.19 18.48
N ALA A 460 2.04 2.85 19.74
CA ALA A 460 2.98 2.30 20.73
C ALA A 460 3.52 0.87 20.46
N GLN A 461 4.35 0.69 19.43
CA GLN A 461 5.01 -0.60 19.14
C GLN A 461 6.52 -0.62 19.40
N LYS A 462 7.18 0.53 19.41
CA LYS A 462 8.64 0.65 19.58
C LYS A 462 8.97 1.55 20.77
N THR A 463 10.19 1.47 21.29
CA THR A 463 10.71 2.43 22.29
C THR A 463 11.05 3.77 21.63
N ASP A 464 11.12 4.86 22.41
CA ASP A 464 11.43 6.19 21.88
C ASP A 464 12.81 6.23 21.18
N ASP A 465 13.81 5.53 21.71
CA ASP A 465 15.13 5.45 21.09
C ASP A 465 15.12 4.66 19.76
N GLN A 466 14.35 3.57 19.69
CA GLN A 466 14.17 2.83 18.44
C GLN A 466 13.44 3.68 17.39
N LEU A 467 12.42 4.44 17.78
CA LEU A 467 11.72 5.36 16.88
C LEU A 467 12.65 6.47 16.39
N ARG A 468 13.46 7.05 17.29
CA ARG A 468 14.43 8.08 16.93
C ARG A 468 15.48 7.57 15.96
N ASN A 469 16.05 6.39 16.21
CA ASN A 469 16.99 5.76 15.28
C ASN A 469 16.33 5.45 13.93
N THR A 470 15.09 4.96 13.95
CA THR A 470 14.31 4.71 12.73
C THR A 470 14.13 6.00 11.91
N LEU A 471 13.84 7.14 12.55
CA LEU A 471 13.74 8.44 11.86
C LEU A 471 15.07 8.90 11.28
N LEU A 472 16.17 8.79 12.02
CA LEU A 472 17.51 9.16 11.55
C LEU A 472 17.86 8.38 10.27
N GLU A 473 17.61 7.08 10.26
CA GLU A 473 17.84 6.21 9.10
C GLU A 473 16.93 6.57 7.92
N ARG A 474 15.62 6.72 8.16
CA ARG A 474 14.62 6.99 7.12
C ARG A 474 14.78 8.37 6.47
N LEU A 475 15.07 9.39 7.26
CA LEU A 475 15.31 10.76 6.79
C LEU A 475 16.77 10.99 6.37
N ARG A 476 17.67 10.04 6.65
CA ARG A 476 19.11 10.10 6.35
C ARG A 476 19.77 11.34 6.97
N LEU A 477 19.40 11.63 8.22
CA LEU A 477 19.86 12.80 8.97
C LEU A 477 21.20 12.51 9.68
N PRO A 478 22.08 13.52 9.81
CA PRO A 478 23.29 13.40 10.62
C PRO A 478 22.93 13.29 12.10
N GLU A 479 23.81 12.67 12.89
CA GLU A 479 23.61 12.48 14.33
C GLU A 479 23.47 13.81 15.10
N ALA A 480 24.06 14.90 14.58
CA ALA A 480 23.91 16.24 15.13
C ALA A 480 22.43 16.72 15.19
N CYS A 481 21.57 16.24 14.29
CA CYS A 481 20.15 16.59 14.27
C CYS A 481 19.30 15.76 15.26
N ARG A 482 19.90 14.82 16.00
CA ARG A 482 19.18 13.90 16.91
C ARG A 482 18.36 14.63 17.98
N SER A 483 18.83 15.79 18.45
CA SER A 483 18.13 16.61 19.45
C SER A 483 16.87 17.29 18.92
N LEU A 484 16.69 17.36 17.60
CA LEU A 484 15.51 17.96 16.95
C LEU A 484 14.40 16.93 16.70
N LEU A 485 14.60 15.66 17.06
CA LEU A 485 13.68 14.57 16.79
C LEU A 485 12.96 14.10 18.07
N TYR A 486 11.63 14.30 18.08
CA TYR A 486 10.75 14.03 19.20
C TYR A 486 9.73 12.94 18.82
N PRO A 487 10.08 11.65 18.92
CA PRO A 487 9.12 10.58 18.76
C PRO A 487 8.08 10.63 19.90
N LEU A 488 6.80 10.56 19.54
CA LEU A 488 5.65 10.58 20.43
C LEU A 488 4.84 9.30 20.27
N ARG A 489 4.90 8.45 21.30
CA ARG A 489 4.12 7.22 21.36
C ARG A 489 2.76 7.51 21.93
N VAL A 490 1.72 7.21 21.17
CA VAL A 490 0.35 7.44 21.60
C VAL A 490 -0.44 6.13 21.66
N ASP A 491 -1.38 6.05 22.59
CA ASP A 491 -2.38 5.00 22.57
C ASP A 491 -3.24 5.11 21.31
N ARG A 492 -3.51 3.97 20.67
CA ARG A 492 -4.23 3.93 19.39
C ARG A 492 -5.67 4.45 19.50
N THR A 493 -6.30 4.28 20.66
CA THR A 493 -7.70 4.64 20.89
C THR A 493 -7.80 6.06 21.43
N THR A 494 -7.06 6.37 22.50
CA THR A 494 -7.20 7.64 23.20
C THR A 494 -6.33 8.74 22.61
N ARG A 495 -5.33 8.40 21.78
CA ARG A 495 -4.35 9.34 21.20
C ARG A 495 -3.59 10.15 22.26
N GLN A 496 -3.49 9.57 23.46
CA GLN A 496 -2.81 10.17 24.61
C GLN A 496 -1.41 9.60 24.80
N THR A 497 -0.55 10.41 25.40
CA THR A 497 0.77 10.05 25.90
C THR A 497 0.95 10.63 27.31
N GLY A 498 1.35 9.79 28.26
CA GLY A 498 1.52 10.24 29.66
C GLY A 498 0.25 10.81 30.32
N GLY A 499 -0.94 10.46 29.83
CA GLY A 499 -2.22 10.97 30.33
C GLY A 499 -2.70 12.29 29.71
N SER A 500 -1.89 12.93 28.86
CA SER A 500 -2.25 14.13 28.08
C SER A 500 -2.49 13.79 26.61
N LEU A 501 -3.30 14.60 25.94
CA LEU A 501 -3.49 14.48 24.48
C LEU A 501 -2.17 14.82 23.76
N TRP A 502 -1.92 14.21 22.60
CA TRP A 502 -0.69 14.44 21.84
C TRP A 502 -0.42 15.91 21.52
N LEU A 503 -1.45 16.71 21.22
CA LEU A 503 -1.32 18.16 21.01
C LEU A 503 -0.81 18.88 22.27
N ASP A 504 -1.42 18.61 23.42
CA ASP A 504 -1.02 19.19 24.71
C ASP A 504 0.43 18.84 25.05
N TYR A 505 0.83 17.59 24.78
CA TYR A 505 2.21 17.14 24.99
C TYR A 505 3.19 17.91 24.09
N ILE A 506 2.88 18.14 22.81
CA ILE A 506 3.76 18.89 21.89
C ILE A 506 4.04 20.30 22.43
N ASN A 507 3.00 20.98 22.93
CA ASN A 507 3.18 22.32 23.47
C ASN A 507 3.98 22.31 24.79
N SER A 508 3.84 21.25 25.59
CA SER A 508 4.51 21.10 26.90
C SER A 508 5.94 20.54 26.83
N ALA A 509 6.33 19.90 25.72
CA ALA A 509 7.63 19.26 25.52
C ALA A 509 8.74 20.22 25.04
N ARG A 510 8.40 21.50 24.85
CA ARG A 510 9.32 22.61 24.64
C ARG A 510 9.46 23.41 25.93
#